data_AF-A0AAV6TQ12-F1
#
_entry.id   AF-A0AAV6TQ12-F1
#
_cell.length_a   1.000
_cell.length_b   1.000
_cell.length_c   1.000
_cell.angle_alpha   90.00
_cell.angle_beta   90.00
_cell.angle_gamma   90.00
#
_symmetry.space_group_name_H-M   'P 1'
#
loop_
_entity.id
_entity.type
_entity.pdbx_description
1 polymer ?
#
loop_
_entity_poly.entity_id
_entity_poly.type
_entity_poly.pdbx_seq_one_letter_code
_entity_poly.pdbx_strand_id
1 'polypeptide(L)'
;MSTTVDIPPALPILEFEHFGCAYMWTALTERTYTILEQSDDLRLSCEKLLRYSRENGDCLEEVLTTLLFVVDSGRLVNYWSVIDLLFASYTTHRASDDFKEYNIPRKCRLIRRATLTPTRVLLWPPDLMCENRILRNFDSEYFLRVTFRDDDLLTLNIRKNSTHIFNEAVTKHMNSGLTIGRRRYEMLAWSSSQLREHGVSMYAVDSQGRTAADIRRWTEIDPRTEMNIPKCLSRIGQCFSQTEDTIHVPMDNLHVRFERDIENRSYVFSDGIGKISMDLAAKVRNTFRQPRECSAFQIRYGGCKGMLVVDPTLKDVDIVFRESMRKFDCRGFSHTKLEIAKRSGPIPLRLNRPLITILNDLGIRKRIFLKLQEAMIQNLTDMLLDEDKAATTLLLALHRYYIDLIKTKANIDIDPDFARNMFGVIDETGKLEYGQVFVQYSSDASLGITTPKDTRILKGTRE
;
A
#
# COMPACT_ATOMS: atom_id res chain seq x y z
N MET A 1 56.10 -2.11 -7.84
CA MET A 1 55.52 -1.94 -6.49
C MET A 1 54.05 -2.27 -6.59
N SER A 2 53.68 -3.47 -6.17
CA SER A 2 52.29 -3.94 -6.12
C SER A 2 51.65 -3.31 -4.88
N THR A 3 50.86 -2.25 -5.07
CA THR A 3 49.98 -1.75 -4.01
C THR A 3 48.86 -2.77 -3.82
N THR A 4 49.05 -3.64 -2.82
CA THR A 4 47.96 -4.42 -2.24
C THR A 4 46.92 -3.43 -1.75
N VAL A 5 45.78 -3.36 -2.44
CA VAL A 5 44.60 -2.68 -1.92
C VAL A 5 44.18 -3.52 -0.72
N ASP A 6 44.46 -3.01 0.49
CA ASP A 6 43.97 -3.62 1.72
C ASP A 6 42.44 -3.72 1.62
N ILE A 7 41.96 -4.94 1.51
CA ILE A 7 40.54 -5.27 1.63
C ILE A 7 40.15 -4.78 3.03
N PRO A 8 39.09 -3.96 3.19
CA PRO A 8 38.68 -3.48 4.50
C PRO A 8 38.50 -4.68 5.44
N PRO A 9 38.94 -4.58 6.72
CA PRO A 9 38.86 -5.68 7.66
C PRO A 9 37.43 -6.21 7.70
N ALA A 10 37.28 -7.51 7.48
CA ALA A 10 35.98 -8.17 7.50
C ALA A 10 35.27 -7.82 8.81
N LEU A 11 34.09 -7.20 8.70
CA LEU A 11 33.29 -6.80 9.85
C LEU A 11 33.07 -8.03 10.74
N PRO A 12 33.30 -7.96 12.06
CA PRO A 12 32.98 -9.06 12.95
C PRO A 12 31.52 -9.45 12.75
N ILE A 13 31.25 -10.74 12.53
CA ILE A 13 29.88 -11.21 12.38
C ILE A 13 29.19 -11.05 13.74
N LEU A 14 28.36 -10.02 13.85
CA LEU A 14 27.58 -9.72 15.03
C LEU A 14 26.30 -10.57 15.02
N GLU A 15 26.28 -11.57 15.89
CA GLU A 15 25.10 -12.41 16.09
C GLU A 15 24.20 -11.84 17.19
N PHE A 16 23.35 -10.88 16.83
CA PHE A 16 22.30 -10.42 17.73
C PHE A 16 21.24 -11.53 17.94
N GLU A 17 20.77 -11.69 19.18
CA GLU A 17 19.59 -12.51 19.48
C GLU A 17 18.31 -11.82 18.97
N HIS A 18 18.25 -10.49 19.12
CA HIS A 18 17.15 -9.68 18.61
C HIS A 18 17.31 -9.42 17.10
N PHE A 19 16.38 -9.93 16.29
CA PHE A 19 16.47 -9.81 14.82
C PHE A 19 16.47 -8.35 14.36
N GLY A 20 15.67 -7.49 14.98
CA GLY A 20 15.60 -6.09 14.63
C GLY A 20 16.93 -5.34 14.81
N CYS A 21 17.69 -5.70 15.85
CA CYS A 21 19.05 -5.18 16.05
C CYS A 21 19.99 -5.64 14.92
N ALA A 22 19.98 -6.93 14.56
CA ALA A 22 20.78 -7.43 13.44
C ALA A 22 20.42 -6.73 12.13
N TYR A 23 19.12 -6.54 11.87
CA TYR A 23 18.61 -5.88 10.69
C TYR A 23 19.07 -4.41 10.62
N MET A 24 18.89 -3.64 11.70
CA MET A 24 19.25 -2.22 11.75
C MET A 24 20.76 -1.99 11.82
N TRP A 25 21.51 -2.88 12.45
CA TRP A 25 22.97 -2.84 12.41
C TRP A 25 23.50 -3.08 11.00
N THR A 26 23.01 -4.14 10.32
CA THR A 26 23.33 -4.40 8.91
C THR A 26 22.94 -3.19 8.06
N ALA A 27 21.80 -2.56 8.36
CA ALA A 27 21.39 -1.35 7.68
C ALA A 27 22.46 -0.26 7.80
N LEU A 28 22.90 0.08 9.01
CA LEU A 28 23.90 1.12 9.28
C LEU A 28 25.25 0.86 8.62
N THR A 29 25.80 -0.34 8.77
CA THR A 29 27.12 -0.68 8.23
C THR A 29 27.13 -0.66 6.70
N GLU A 30 25.99 -0.97 6.07
CA GLU A 30 25.83 -0.83 4.63
C GLU A 30 25.70 0.63 4.19
N ARG A 31 25.33 1.59 5.07
CA ARG A 31 25.20 3.01 4.71
C ARG A 31 26.51 3.76 4.83
N THR A 32 27.24 3.52 5.91
CA THR A 32 28.43 4.31 6.25
C THR A 32 29.49 3.43 6.89
N TYR A 33 30.73 3.61 6.44
CA TYR A 33 31.91 3.03 7.08
C TYR A 33 32.38 3.86 8.28
N THR A 34 31.96 5.13 8.39
CA THR A 34 32.42 6.06 9.43
C THR A 34 32.09 5.58 10.84
N ILE A 35 30.98 4.84 11.02
CA ILE A 35 30.64 4.25 12.32
C ILE A 35 31.73 3.28 12.83
N LEU A 36 32.36 2.55 11.90
CA LEU A 36 33.43 1.60 12.22
C LEU A 36 34.74 2.33 12.49
N GLU A 37 35.05 3.34 11.67
CA GLU A 37 36.28 4.15 11.80
C GLU A 37 36.34 4.96 13.10
N GLN A 38 35.19 5.36 13.65
CA GLN A 38 35.12 6.07 14.94
C GLN A 38 35.33 5.17 16.16
N SER A 39 35.47 3.84 15.97
CA SER A 39 35.65 2.92 17.08
C SER A 39 37.14 2.76 17.41
N ASP A 40 37.53 3.11 18.63
CA ASP A 40 38.90 2.89 19.11
C ASP A 40 39.26 1.38 19.14
N ASP A 41 38.32 0.54 19.59
CA ASP A 41 38.41 -0.92 19.52
C ASP A 41 37.08 -1.49 19.03
N LEU A 42 37.07 -1.95 17.77
CA LEU A 42 35.86 -2.47 17.13
C LEU A 42 35.27 -3.69 17.87
N ARG A 43 36.12 -4.55 18.46
CA ARG A 43 35.67 -5.75 19.15
C ARG A 43 34.95 -5.40 20.45
N LEU A 44 35.52 -4.52 21.26
CA LEU A 44 34.88 -4.03 22.49
C LEU A 44 33.55 -3.31 22.19
N SER A 45 33.54 -2.49 21.14
CA SER A 45 32.32 -1.79 20.71
C SER A 45 31.23 -2.77 20.23
N CYS A 46 31.61 -3.83 19.51
CA CYS A 46 30.72 -4.91 19.11
C CYS A 46 30.17 -5.68 20.33
N GLU A 47 31.02 -6.04 21.29
CA GLU A 47 30.61 -6.71 22.53
C GLU A 47 29.64 -5.84 23.36
N LYS A 48 29.84 -4.51 23.36
CA LYS A 48 28.92 -3.55 23.99
C LYS A 48 27.53 -3.58 23.34
N LEU A 49 27.44 -3.60 22.01
CA LEU A 49 26.15 -3.71 21.30
C LEU A 49 25.44 -5.02 21.60
N LEU A 50 26.17 -6.14 21.67
CA LEU A 50 25.59 -7.43 22.04
C LEU A 50 25.07 -7.41 23.49
N ARG A 51 25.78 -6.74 24.41
CA ARG A 51 25.29 -6.55 25.78
C ARG A 51 23.99 -5.73 25.81
N TYR A 52 23.95 -4.59 25.12
CA TYR A 52 22.73 -3.76 25.02
C TYR A 52 21.56 -4.52 24.39
N SER A 53 21.83 -5.35 23.37
CA SER A 53 20.81 -6.21 22.77
C SER A 53 20.24 -7.25 23.74
N ARG A 54 21.05 -7.77 24.67
CA ARG A 54 20.61 -8.72 25.72
C ARG A 54 19.88 -8.02 26.86
N GLU A 55 20.28 -6.79 27.19
CA GLU A 55 19.61 -5.96 28.21
C GLU A 55 18.22 -5.53 27.73
N ASN A 56 18.12 -4.96 26.53
CA ASN A 56 16.84 -4.58 25.92
C ASN A 56 16.96 -4.42 24.39
N GLY A 57 16.62 -5.48 23.65
CA GLY A 57 16.72 -5.51 22.19
C GLY A 57 15.82 -4.50 21.46
N ASP A 58 14.64 -4.22 21.97
CA ASP A 58 13.72 -3.26 21.36
C ASP A 58 14.26 -1.83 21.47
N CYS A 59 14.76 -1.45 22.66
CA CYS A 59 15.40 -0.15 22.86
C CYS A 59 16.58 0.02 21.91
N LEU A 60 17.42 -1.01 21.77
CA LEU A 60 18.56 -0.94 20.85
C LEU A 60 18.12 -0.84 19.39
N GLU A 61 17.07 -1.55 18.95
CA GLU A 61 16.51 -1.39 17.60
C GLU A 61 16.04 0.05 17.34
N GLU A 62 15.36 0.68 18.30
CA GLU A 62 14.94 2.09 18.20
C GLU A 62 16.13 3.05 18.15
N VAL A 63 17.17 2.80 18.95
CA VAL A 63 18.43 3.58 18.92
C VAL A 63 19.07 3.50 17.54
N LEU A 64 19.25 2.29 17.01
CA LEU A 64 19.88 2.07 15.70
C LEU A 64 19.01 2.64 14.56
N THR A 65 17.69 2.63 14.70
CA THR A 65 16.76 3.28 13.77
C THR A 65 16.93 4.80 13.75
N THR A 66 17.00 5.41 14.94
CA THR A 66 17.28 6.85 15.06
C THR A 66 18.65 7.20 14.51
N LEU A 67 19.65 6.36 14.77
CA LEU A 67 21.00 6.55 14.26
C LEU A 67 21.06 6.50 12.74
N LEU A 68 20.32 5.57 12.12
CA LEU A 68 20.25 5.47 10.66
C LEU A 68 19.66 6.74 10.04
N PHE A 69 18.63 7.32 10.67
CA PHE A 69 18.09 8.62 10.25
C PHE A 69 19.12 9.75 10.35
N VAL A 70 19.93 9.78 11.42
CA VAL A 70 21.01 10.76 11.58
C VAL A 70 22.04 10.62 10.44
N VAL A 71 22.45 9.38 10.11
CA VAL A 71 23.35 9.08 9.00
C VAL A 71 22.76 9.54 7.67
N ASP A 72 21.52 9.16 7.37
CA ASP A 72 20.83 9.52 6.13
C ASP A 72 20.60 11.05 5.99
N SER A 73 20.51 11.76 7.12
CA SER A 73 20.40 13.23 7.13
C SER A 73 21.74 13.96 6.88
N GLY A 74 22.85 13.24 6.72
CA GLY A 74 24.17 13.80 6.47
C GLY A 74 24.81 14.48 7.69
N ARG A 75 24.33 14.19 8.90
CA ARG A 75 24.88 14.76 10.14
C ARG A 75 26.08 13.94 10.61
N LEU A 76 27.21 14.62 10.81
CA LEU A 76 28.42 14.03 11.39
C LEU A 76 28.36 14.20 12.92
N VAL A 77 28.30 13.06 13.62
CA VAL A 77 28.30 12.98 15.08
C VAL A 77 29.24 11.85 15.51
N ASN A 78 29.62 11.82 16.79
CA ASN A 78 30.22 10.62 17.36
C ASN A 78 29.10 9.57 17.55
N TYR A 79 29.05 8.59 16.64
CA TYR A 79 27.97 7.61 16.59
C TYR A 79 27.93 6.73 17.84
N TRP A 80 29.08 6.37 18.40
CA TRP A 80 29.18 5.54 19.61
C TRP A 80 28.67 6.27 20.86
N SER A 81 29.02 7.55 21.02
CA SER A 81 28.47 8.37 22.12
C SER A 81 26.96 8.55 21.99
N VAL A 82 26.45 8.72 20.76
CA VAL A 82 25.01 8.83 20.51
C VAL A 82 24.29 7.53 20.85
N ILE A 83 24.85 6.37 20.52
CA ILE A 83 24.28 5.07 20.90
C ILE A 83 24.14 4.97 22.42
N ASP A 84 25.20 5.30 23.17
CA ASP A 84 25.20 5.19 24.63
C ASP A 84 24.16 6.14 25.27
N LEU A 85 24.12 7.40 24.81
CA LEU A 85 23.17 8.41 25.30
C LEU A 85 21.71 8.04 24.99
N LEU A 86 21.42 7.61 23.76
CA LEU A 86 20.06 7.23 23.37
C LEU A 86 19.60 5.95 24.06
N PHE A 87 20.48 4.95 24.21
CA PHE A 87 20.13 3.71 24.89
C PHE A 87 19.82 3.94 26.38
N ALA A 88 20.63 4.74 27.08
CA ALA A 88 20.35 5.15 28.47
C ALA A 88 19.03 5.94 28.59
N SER A 89 18.77 6.84 27.65
CA SER A 89 17.53 7.62 27.60
C SER A 89 16.30 6.73 27.41
N TYR A 90 16.29 5.87 26.38
CA TYR A 90 15.13 5.02 26.08
C TYR A 90 14.86 3.97 27.17
N THR A 91 15.89 3.40 27.77
CA THR A 91 15.72 2.46 28.90
C THR A 91 15.14 3.15 30.13
N THR A 92 15.49 4.41 30.40
CA THR A 92 14.93 5.19 31.51
C THR A 92 13.49 5.63 31.23
N HIS A 93 13.18 6.10 30.03
CA HIS A 93 11.83 6.56 29.67
C HIS A 93 10.82 5.42 29.52
N ARG A 94 11.23 4.24 29.04
CA ARG A 94 10.35 3.05 29.04
C ARG A 94 10.05 2.55 30.45
N ALA A 95 10.94 2.76 31.42
CA ALA A 95 10.72 2.40 32.80
C ALA A 95 9.77 3.36 33.54
N SER A 96 9.51 4.56 32.99
CA SER A 96 8.73 5.61 33.65
C SER A 96 7.27 5.71 33.19
N ASP A 97 6.73 4.74 32.43
CA ASP A 97 5.37 4.73 31.82
C ASP A 97 5.01 5.97 30.95
N ASP A 98 5.89 6.96 30.85
CA ASP A 98 5.75 8.18 30.02
C ASP A 98 6.12 7.93 28.54
N PHE A 99 6.64 6.75 28.20
CA PHE A 99 6.91 6.37 26.82
C PHE A 99 5.59 6.01 26.12
N LYS A 100 5.05 6.94 25.34
CA LYS A 100 4.01 6.61 24.36
C LYS A 100 4.63 5.68 23.33
N GLU A 101 4.51 4.38 23.56
CA GLU A 101 4.68 3.36 22.52
C GLU A 101 3.98 3.89 21.26
N TYR A 102 4.69 3.92 20.13
CA TYR A 102 4.09 4.36 18.88
C TYR A 102 2.82 3.55 18.67
N ASN A 103 1.67 4.18 18.88
CA ASN A 103 0.39 3.50 18.80
C ASN A 103 0.15 3.17 17.32
N ILE A 104 0.62 1.99 16.89
CA ILE A 104 0.36 1.46 15.57
C ILE A 104 -1.15 1.42 15.41
N PRO A 105 -1.73 2.16 14.44
CA PRO A 105 -3.17 2.15 14.25
C PRO A 105 -3.67 0.71 14.11
N ARG A 106 -4.82 0.37 14.71
CA ARG A 106 -5.32 -1.02 14.82
C ARG A 106 -5.28 -1.83 13.52
N LYS A 107 -5.51 -1.18 12.37
CA LYS A 107 -5.55 -1.78 11.02
C LYS A 107 -4.27 -1.58 10.20
N CYS A 108 -3.17 -1.27 10.87
CA CYS A 108 -1.85 -1.10 10.27
C CYS A 108 -0.85 -2.05 10.92
N ARG A 109 0.21 -2.38 10.18
CA ARG A 109 1.34 -3.18 10.64
C ARG A 109 2.63 -2.55 10.16
N LEU A 110 3.69 -2.70 10.93
CA LEU A 110 5.05 -2.34 10.52
C LEU A 110 5.62 -3.46 9.65
N ILE A 111 6.24 -3.08 8.53
CA ILE A 111 6.84 -4.04 7.59
C ILE A 111 8.22 -3.54 7.18
N ARG A 112 9.21 -4.42 7.28
CA ARG A 112 10.59 -4.12 6.86
C ARG A 112 10.68 -3.97 5.35
N ARG A 113 11.62 -3.14 4.90
CA ARG A 113 11.78 -2.78 3.49
C ARG A 113 13.23 -2.90 3.06
N ALA A 114 13.49 -3.51 1.91
CA ALA A 114 14.81 -3.55 1.30
C ALA A 114 14.78 -3.00 -0.13
N THR A 115 15.77 -2.19 -0.48
CA THR A 115 16.04 -1.80 -1.87
C THR A 115 17.25 -2.55 -2.37
N LEU A 116 17.07 -3.32 -3.43
CA LEU A 116 18.12 -4.08 -4.07
C LEU A 116 18.57 -3.29 -5.30
N THR A 117 19.84 -2.97 -5.35
CA THR A 117 20.50 -2.34 -6.49
C THR A 117 21.52 -3.29 -7.08
N PRO A 118 22.07 -3.02 -8.29
CA PRO A 118 23.10 -3.88 -8.87
C PRO A 118 24.32 -4.10 -7.97
N THR A 119 24.67 -3.13 -7.12
CA THR A 119 25.86 -3.20 -6.27
C THR A 119 25.57 -3.38 -4.78
N ARG A 120 24.36 -3.07 -4.29
CA ARG A 120 24.07 -2.97 -2.86
C ARG A 120 22.70 -3.51 -2.46
N VAL A 121 22.59 -3.88 -1.18
CA VAL A 121 21.31 -4.19 -0.51
C VAL A 121 21.07 -3.15 0.59
N LEU A 122 20.10 -2.28 0.38
CA LEU A 122 19.79 -1.18 1.30
C LEU A 122 18.57 -1.54 2.16
N LEU A 123 18.77 -1.76 3.46
CA LEU A 123 17.74 -2.14 4.43
C LEU A 123 17.12 -0.94 5.14
N TRP A 124 15.86 -0.62 4.91
CA TRP A 124 15.18 0.55 5.48
C TRP A 124 14.46 0.22 6.79
N PRO A 125 14.25 1.21 7.68
CA PRO A 125 13.40 1.04 8.84
C PRO A 125 12.01 0.48 8.47
N PRO A 126 11.36 -0.26 9.39
CA PRO A 126 9.99 -0.72 9.20
C PRO A 126 9.04 0.45 8.88
N ASP A 127 8.19 0.27 7.88
CA ASP A 127 7.24 1.27 7.42
C ASP A 127 5.81 0.83 7.74
N LEU A 128 4.94 1.80 7.98
CA LEU A 128 3.55 1.55 8.34
C LEU A 128 2.74 1.20 7.09
N MET A 129 2.13 0.02 7.08
CA MET A 129 1.25 -0.41 6.01
C MET A 129 -0.11 -0.83 6.53
N CYS A 130 -1.17 -0.38 5.85
CA CYS A 130 -2.52 -0.88 6.10
C CYS A 130 -2.57 -2.38 5.84
N GLU A 131 -3.33 -3.08 6.68
CA GLU A 131 -3.53 -4.51 6.56
C GLU A 131 -4.15 -4.92 5.22
N ASN A 132 -3.88 -6.16 4.86
CA ASN A 132 -4.51 -6.86 3.74
C ASN A 132 -4.79 -8.31 4.18
N ARG A 133 -5.35 -9.12 3.29
CA ARG A 133 -5.76 -10.50 3.63
C ARG A 133 -4.60 -11.31 4.18
N ILE A 134 -3.40 -11.14 3.63
CA ILE A 134 -2.20 -11.86 4.06
C ILE A 134 -1.76 -11.38 5.44
N LEU A 135 -1.61 -10.07 5.65
CA LEU A 135 -1.13 -9.51 6.93
C LEU A 135 -2.08 -9.71 8.12
N ARG A 136 -3.35 -9.99 7.86
CA ARG A 136 -4.31 -10.38 8.90
C ARG A 136 -4.09 -11.81 9.42
N ASN A 137 -3.47 -12.68 8.63
CA ASN A 137 -3.36 -14.12 8.92
C ASN A 137 -1.92 -14.60 9.16
N PHE A 138 -0.92 -13.80 8.77
CA PHE A 138 0.50 -14.11 8.90
C PHE A 138 1.25 -12.97 9.58
N ASP A 139 2.29 -13.33 10.32
CA ASP A 139 3.03 -12.38 11.15
C ASP A 139 3.81 -11.39 10.29
N SER A 140 3.50 -10.09 10.43
CA SER A 140 4.13 -8.98 9.71
C SER A 140 5.64 -8.86 9.97
N GLU A 141 6.12 -9.36 11.12
CA GLU A 141 7.52 -9.30 11.52
C GLU A 141 8.45 -10.05 10.55
N TYR A 142 7.94 -11.09 9.90
CA TYR A 142 8.66 -11.93 8.92
C TYR A 142 8.42 -11.49 7.46
N PHE A 143 7.67 -10.41 7.23
CA PHE A 143 7.51 -9.83 5.89
C PHE A 143 8.65 -8.87 5.56
N LEU A 144 9.09 -8.95 4.31
CA LEU A 144 10.01 -7.99 3.72
C LEU A 144 9.45 -7.49 2.40
N ARG A 145 9.27 -6.18 2.27
CA ARG A 145 8.95 -5.55 0.99
C ARG A 145 10.25 -5.18 0.28
N VAL A 146 10.47 -5.80 -0.87
CA VAL A 146 11.67 -5.61 -1.68
C VAL A 146 11.32 -4.72 -2.88
N THR A 147 12.19 -3.77 -3.23
CA THR A 147 12.11 -3.00 -4.48
C THR A 147 13.44 -3.04 -5.22
N PHE A 148 13.39 -3.23 -6.53
CA PHE A 148 14.57 -3.25 -7.39
C PHE A 148 14.79 -1.86 -8.01
N ARG A 149 15.95 -1.27 -7.76
CA ARG A 149 16.32 0.08 -8.20
C ARG A 149 17.71 0.09 -8.82
N ASP A 150 18.04 1.15 -9.52
CA ASP A 150 19.43 1.41 -9.90
C ASP A 150 20.20 1.98 -8.69
N ASP A 151 21.53 2.11 -8.80
CA ASP A 151 22.38 2.57 -7.69
C ASP A 151 22.09 4.02 -7.26
N ASP A 152 21.49 4.83 -8.14
CA ASP A 152 20.98 6.17 -7.86
C ASP A 152 19.56 6.18 -7.25
N LEU A 153 19.03 5.00 -6.92
CA LEU A 153 17.68 4.76 -6.39
C LEU A 153 16.54 5.05 -7.38
N LEU A 154 16.85 5.40 -8.63
CA LEU A 154 15.84 5.53 -9.68
C LEU A 154 15.34 4.16 -10.14
N THR A 155 14.30 4.18 -10.96
CA THR A 155 13.73 2.95 -11.52
C THR A 155 14.77 2.23 -12.35
N LEU A 156 15.07 0.97 -11.98
CA LEU A 156 16.00 0.12 -12.68
C LEU A 156 15.58 -0.05 -14.15
N ASN A 157 16.37 0.48 -15.07
CA ASN A 157 16.08 0.43 -16.51
C ASN A 157 17.09 -0.46 -17.22
N ILE A 158 16.71 -1.71 -17.41
CA ILE A 158 17.59 -2.71 -18.05
C ILE A 158 17.28 -2.75 -19.54
N ARG A 159 18.22 -2.24 -20.33
CA ARG A 159 18.22 -2.42 -21.79
C ARG A 159 18.47 -3.89 -22.14
N LYS A 160 17.98 -4.33 -23.30
CA LYS A 160 18.03 -5.74 -23.77
C LYS A 160 19.42 -6.40 -23.74
N ASN A 161 20.52 -5.63 -23.74
CA ASN A 161 21.89 -6.15 -23.79
C ASN A 161 22.56 -6.34 -22.42
N SER A 162 21.86 -6.08 -21.31
CA SER A 162 22.43 -6.17 -19.95
C SER A 162 21.79 -7.28 -19.11
N THR A 163 21.57 -8.46 -19.71
CA THR A 163 20.98 -9.63 -19.03
C THR A 163 21.78 -10.08 -17.81
N HIS A 164 23.10 -9.92 -17.80
CA HIS A 164 23.92 -10.21 -16.63
C HIS A 164 23.53 -9.37 -15.41
N ILE A 165 23.33 -8.05 -15.59
CA ILE A 165 22.93 -7.14 -14.51
C ILE A 165 21.54 -7.51 -13.99
N PHE A 166 20.60 -7.86 -14.89
CA PHE A 166 19.28 -8.36 -14.50
C PHE A 166 19.38 -9.65 -13.68
N ASN A 167 20.27 -10.55 -14.09
CA ASN A 167 20.43 -11.83 -13.42
C ASN A 167 20.99 -11.67 -12.01
N GLU A 168 22.02 -10.85 -11.83
CA GLU A 168 22.59 -10.58 -10.51
C GLU A 168 21.65 -9.76 -9.62
N ALA A 169 21.09 -8.66 -10.13
CA ALA A 169 20.29 -7.74 -9.31
C ALA A 169 18.88 -8.27 -9.00
N VAL A 170 18.27 -9.06 -9.89
CA VAL A 170 16.87 -9.49 -9.77
C VAL A 170 16.76 -11.01 -9.69
N THR A 171 17.19 -11.73 -10.74
CA THR A 171 16.90 -13.17 -10.88
C THR A 171 17.50 -14.01 -9.76
N LYS A 172 18.73 -13.71 -9.35
CA LYS A 172 19.42 -14.35 -8.23
C LYS A 172 18.58 -14.29 -6.97
N HIS A 173 18.22 -13.09 -6.51
CA HIS A 173 17.44 -12.88 -5.29
C HIS A 173 16.03 -13.47 -5.39
N MET A 174 15.39 -13.41 -6.56
CA MET A 174 14.08 -14.02 -6.77
C MET A 174 14.09 -15.55 -6.65
N ASN A 175 15.19 -16.20 -7.05
CA ASN A 175 15.33 -17.66 -7.05
C ASN A 175 15.94 -18.20 -5.74
N SER A 176 16.99 -17.56 -5.22
CA SER A 176 17.70 -18.02 -4.01
C SER A 176 17.12 -17.43 -2.72
N GLY A 177 16.30 -16.38 -2.82
CA GLY A 177 15.92 -15.57 -1.67
C GLY A 177 17.00 -14.58 -1.24
N LEU A 178 16.71 -13.84 -0.17
CA LEU A 178 17.58 -12.84 0.43
C LEU A 178 17.83 -13.18 1.90
N THR A 179 19.09 -13.33 2.29
CA THR A 179 19.47 -13.60 3.69
C THR A 179 19.81 -12.29 4.39
N ILE A 180 19.18 -12.04 5.53
CA ILE A 180 19.49 -10.91 6.42
C ILE A 180 19.62 -11.48 7.83
N GLY A 181 20.79 -11.33 8.45
CA GLY A 181 21.09 -11.97 9.73
C GLY A 181 20.74 -13.46 9.72
N ARG A 182 19.93 -13.90 10.67
CA ARG A 182 19.48 -15.30 10.81
C ARG A 182 18.24 -15.67 9.97
N ARG A 183 17.65 -14.71 9.22
CA ARG A 183 16.43 -14.96 8.43
C ARG A 183 16.76 -15.03 6.94
N ARG A 184 16.22 -16.05 6.27
CA ARG A 184 16.20 -16.17 4.81
C ARG A 184 14.80 -15.85 4.30
N TYR A 185 14.69 -14.78 3.52
CA TYR A 185 13.45 -14.31 2.92
C TYR A 185 13.29 -14.92 1.53
N GLU A 186 12.19 -15.65 1.33
CA GLU A 186 11.86 -16.26 0.04
C GLU A 186 10.79 -15.43 -0.67
N MET A 187 10.80 -15.46 -2.00
CA MET A 187 9.79 -14.80 -2.82
C MET A 187 8.40 -15.29 -2.38
N LEU A 188 7.48 -14.36 -2.09
CA LEU A 188 6.10 -14.67 -1.73
C LEU A 188 5.15 -14.39 -2.91
N ALA A 189 4.99 -13.11 -3.27
CA ALA A 189 4.13 -12.61 -4.34
C ALA A 189 4.34 -11.10 -4.57
N TRP A 190 3.53 -10.47 -5.42
CA TRP A 190 3.46 -9.02 -5.58
C TRP A 190 2.03 -8.57 -5.87
N SER A 191 1.67 -7.39 -5.39
CA SER A 191 0.47 -6.68 -5.84
C SER A 191 0.73 -5.95 -7.16
N SER A 192 -0.34 -5.52 -7.83
CA SER A 192 -0.20 -4.70 -9.04
C SER A 192 0.47 -3.35 -8.79
N SER A 193 0.35 -2.78 -7.59
CA SER A 193 1.05 -1.53 -7.24
C SER A 193 2.54 -1.77 -7.01
N GLN A 194 2.88 -2.84 -6.28
CA GLN A 194 4.27 -3.22 -6.07
C GLN A 194 4.98 -3.50 -7.40
N LEU A 195 4.35 -4.24 -8.31
CA LEU A 195 4.96 -4.56 -9.60
C LEU A 195 5.28 -3.30 -10.43
N ARG A 196 4.41 -2.28 -10.42
CA ARG A 196 4.67 -0.98 -11.09
C ARG A 196 5.86 -0.23 -10.50
N GLU A 197 6.18 -0.47 -9.23
CA GLU A 197 7.32 0.11 -8.53
C GLU A 197 8.55 -0.81 -8.58
N HIS A 198 8.53 -1.84 -9.43
CA HIS A 198 9.55 -2.91 -9.47
C HIS A 198 9.74 -3.57 -8.10
N GLY A 199 8.63 -3.83 -7.41
CA GLY A 199 8.62 -4.36 -6.05
C GLY A 199 7.95 -5.71 -5.92
N VAL A 200 8.38 -6.46 -4.91
CA VAL A 200 7.87 -7.77 -4.53
C VAL A 200 7.77 -7.87 -3.00
N SER A 201 6.94 -8.79 -2.53
CA SER A 201 6.94 -9.21 -1.13
C SER A 201 7.69 -10.52 -1.00
N MET A 202 8.53 -10.59 0.01
CA MET A 202 9.21 -11.80 0.45
C MET A 202 8.82 -12.13 1.89
N TYR A 203 8.97 -13.39 2.28
CA TYR A 203 8.63 -13.89 3.60
C TYR A 203 9.71 -14.83 4.12
N ALA A 204 10.12 -14.62 5.37
CA ALA A 204 10.99 -15.55 6.08
C ALA A 204 10.16 -16.60 6.81
N VAL A 205 10.76 -17.76 7.10
CA VAL A 205 10.09 -18.79 7.90
C VAL A 205 9.73 -18.21 9.27
N ASP A 206 8.45 -18.28 9.63
CA ASP A 206 7.96 -17.72 10.88
C ASP A 206 8.18 -18.63 12.07
N SER A 207 7.81 -18.16 13.27
CA SER A 207 7.93 -18.93 14.52
C SER A 207 7.08 -20.21 14.54
N GLN A 208 6.09 -20.34 13.65
CA GLN A 208 5.27 -21.54 13.49
C GLN A 208 5.82 -22.48 12.40
N GLY A 209 6.97 -22.15 11.79
CA GLY A 209 7.57 -22.93 10.71
C GLY A 209 6.90 -22.72 9.34
N ARG A 210 6.03 -21.73 9.18
CA ARG A 210 5.32 -21.46 7.92
C ARG A 210 6.24 -20.72 6.95
N THR A 211 6.31 -21.22 5.72
CA THR A 211 7.14 -20.68 4.64
C THR A 211 6.34 -19.78 3.69
N ALA A 212 7.04 -19.05 2.80
CA ALA A 212 6.39 -18.32 1.71
C ALA A 212 5.55 -19.26 0.80
N ALA A 213 5.96 -20.52 0.65
CA ALA A 213 5.22 -21.52 -0.10
C ALA A 213 3.92 -21.96 0.61
N ASP A 214 3.94 -22.06 1.94
CA ASP A 214 2.74 -22.34 2.74
C ASP A 214 1.71 -21.23 2.61
N ILE A 215 2.15 -19.96 2.65
CA ILE A 215 1.26 -18.81 2.45
C ILE A 215 0.63 -18.86 1.05
N ARG A 216 1.41 -19.16 0.00
CA ARG A 216 0.84 -19.33 -1.34
C ARG A 216 -0.19 -20.46 -1.38
N ARG A 217 0.10 -21.62 -0.78
CA ARG A 217 -0.86 -22.73 -0.69
C ARG A 217 -2.13 -22.35 0.07
N TRP A 218 -2.01 -21.58 1.14
CA TRP A 218 -3.14 -21.08 1.94
C TRP A 218 -4.09 -20.17 1.15
N THR A 219 -3.59 -19.49 0.10
CA THR A 219 -4.47 -18.73 -0.81
C THR A 219 -5.41 -19.61 -1.64
N GLU A 220 -5.17 -20.93 -1.66
CA GLU A 220 -5.96 -21.93 -2.40
C GLU A 220 -5.96 -21.71 -3.92
N ILE A 221 -5.01 -20.94 -4.46
CA ILE A 221 -4.85 -20.70 -5.89
C ILE A 221 -3.84 -21.69 -6.46
N ASP A 222 -4.31 -22.68 -7.24
CA ASP A 222 -3.43 -23.65 -7.88
C ASP A 222 -3.08 -23.23 -9.33
N PRO A 223 -1.80 -22.92 -9.62
CA PRO A 223 -1.35 -22.63 -10.99
C PRO A 223 -1.50 -23.81 -11.95
N ARG A 224 -1.61 -25.06 -11.46
CA ARG A 224 -1.66 -26.26 -12.31
C ARG A 224 -3.05 -26.54 -12.87
N THR A 225 -4.10 -25.97 -12.29
CA THR A 225 -5.48 -26.31 -12.66
C THR A 225 -6.29 -25.14 -13.22
N GLU A 226 -5.92 -23.89 -12.94
CA GLU A 226 -6.84 -22.75 -13.20
C GLU A 226 -6.35 -21.73 -14.22
N MET A 227 -5.03 -21.56 -14.42
CA MET A 227 -4.50 -20.51 -15.30
C MET A 227 -2.98 -20.58 -15.51
N ASN A 228 -2.46 -19.80 -16.47
CA ASN A 228 -1.02 -19.62 -16.63
C ASN A 228 -0.37 -18.97 -15.39
N ILE A 229 0.95 -19.20 -15.22
CA ILE A 229 1.72 -18.77 -14.05
C ILE A 229 1.63 -17.25 -13.79
N PRO A 230 1.77 -16.35 -14.79
CA PRO A 230 1.65 -14.91 -14.55
C PRO A 230 0.26 -14.51 -14.04
N LYS A 231 -0.80 -15.11 -14.58
CA LYS A 231 -2.17 -14.85 -14.13
C LYS A 231 -2.39 -15.38 -12.72
N CYS A 232 -1.85 -16.56 -12.39
CA CYS A 232 -1.90 -17.11 -11.03
C CYS A 232 -1.23 -16.17 -10.01
N LEU A 233 -0.01 -15.71 -10.29
CA LEU A 233 0.68 -14.75 -9.44
C LEU A 233 -0.06 -13.42 -9.31
N SER A 234 -0.69 -12.96 -10.40
CA SER A 234 -1.60 -11.81 -10.38
C SER A 234 -2.80 -12.03 -9.45
N ARG A 235 -3.32 -13.26 -9.31
CA ARG A 235 -4.44 -13.60 -8.39
C ARG A 235 -3.98 -13.65 -6.95
N ILE A 236 -2.84 -14.29 -6.66
CA ILE A 236 -2.22 -14.28 -5.32
C ILE A 236 -1.97 -12.82 -4.88
N GLY A 237 -1.47 -11.99 -5.80
CA GLY A 237 -1.28 -10.55 -5.59
C GLY A 237 -2.54 -9.76 -5.20
N GLN A 238 -3.74 -10.31 -5.42
CA GLN A 238 -4.98 -9.66 -5.02
C GLN A 238 -5.19 -9.71 -3.51
N CYS A 239 -4.66 -10.72 -2.83
CA CYS A 239 -4.69 -10.83 -1.37
C CYS A 239 -3.83 -9.75 -0.68
N PHE A 240 -2.96 -9.07 -1.43
CA PHE A 240 -2.17 -7.92 -0.99
C PHE A 240 -2.89 -6.58 -1.19
N SER A 241 -4.11 -6.59 -1.75
CA SER A 241 -4.91 -5.37 -1.86
C SER A 241 -5.23 -4.87 -0.45
N GLN A 242 -4.98 -3.57 -0.20
CA GLN A 242 -5.44 -2.92 1.01
C GLN A 242 -6.96 -3.01 1.07
N THR A 243 -7.44 -3.72 2.08
CA THR A 243 -8.85 -4.05 2.27
C THR A 243 -9.11 -4.13 3.76
N GLU A 244 -10.31 -3.79 4.17
CA GLU A 244 -10.77 -3.98 5.54
C GLU A 244 -11.72 -5.17 5.57
N ASP A 245 -11.49 -6.16 6.44
CA ASP A 245 -12.43 -7.26 6.61
C ASP A 245 -13.68 -6.79 7.37
N THR A 246 -14.80 -7.44 7.08
CA THR A 246 -16.10 -7.08 7.67
C THR A 246 -16.76 -8.28 8.31
N ILE A 247 -17.74 -8.85 7.63
CA ILE A 247 -18.60 -9.91 8.13
C ILE A 247 -18.33 -11.21 7.37
N HIS A 248 -18.55 -12.33 8.05
CA HIS A 248 -18.59 -13.63 7.41
C HIS A 248 -19.90 -13.78 6.65
N VAL A 249 -19.79 -14.12 5.37
CA VAL A 249 -20.91 -14.48 4.50
C VAL A 249 -20.62 -15.89 4.00
N PRO A 250 -21.39 -16.91 4.41
CA PRO A 250 -21.21 -18.26 3.89
C PRO A 250 -21.32 -18.30 2.36
N MET A 251 -20.48 -19.09 1.70
CA MET A 251 -20.55 -19.32 0.24
C MET A 251 -21.54 -20.48 -0.03
N ASP A 252 -22.78 -20.33 0.42
CA ASP A 252 -23.86 -21.27 0.14
C ASP A 252 -24.98 -20.58 -0.65
N ASN A 253 -25.90 -21.37 -1.21
CA ASN A 253 -26.99 -20.85 -2.03
C ASN A 253 -28.04 -20.05 -1.24
N LEU A 254 -27.99 -20.04 0.11
CA LEU A 254 -28.87 -19.23 0.93
C LEU A 254 -28.37 -17.78 1.02
N HIS A 255 -27.05 -17.57 0.94
CA HIS A 255 -26.45 -16.25 1.09
C HIS A 255 -25.89 -15.71 -0.23
N VAL A 256 -25.39 -16.56 -1.11
CA VAL A 256 -24.68 -16.16 -2.34
C VAL A 256 -25.27 -16.85 -3.57
N ARG A 257 -25.59 -16.05 -4.59
CA ARG A 257 -25.99 -16.53 -5.92
C ARG A 257 -25.02 -16.06 -7.00
N PHE A 258 -24.74 -16.91 -7.98
CA PHE A 258 -24.03 -16.51 -9.20
C PHE A 258 -25.01 -16.39 -10.35
N GLU A 259 -24.89 -15.30 -11.11
CA GLU A 259 -25.67 -15.03 -12.32
C GLU A 259 -24.73 -14.75 -13.50
N ARG A 260 -25.21 -15.04 -14.72
CA ARG A 260 -24.50 -14.66 -15.94
C ARG A 260 -24.37 -13.14 -16.05
N ASP A 261 -23.34 -12.72 -16.76
CA ASP A 261 -23.18 -11.32 -17.12
C ASP A 261 -24.29 -10.85 -18.06
N ILE A 262 -24.68 -9.58 -17.91
CA ILE A 262 -25.58 -8.88 -18.82
C ILE A 262 -24.73 -8.40 -20.00
N GLU A 263 -24.98 -8.98 -21.16
CA GLU A 263 -24.19 -8.73 -22.37
C GLU A 263 -25.07 -8.60 -23.61
N ASN A 264 -24.50 -8.00 -24.65
CA ASN A 264 -24.99 -8.14 -26.02
C ASN A 264 -23.90 -8.77 -26.89
N ARG A 265 -24.09 -8.80 -28.22
CA ARG A 265 -23.12 -9.41 -29.15
C ARG A 265 -21.72 -8.78 -29.11
N SER A 266 -21.58 -7.55 -28.62
CA SER A 266 -20.35 -6.77 -28.70
C SER A 266 -19.76 -6.36 -27.35
N TYR A 267 -20.57 -6.29 -26.29
CA TYR A 267 -20.17 -5.73 -25.01
C TYR A 267 -20.77 -6.49 -23.83
N VAL A 268 -19.96 -6.63 -22.77
CA VAL A 268 -20.39 -7.09 -21.45
C VAL A 268 -20.63 -5.85 -20.58
N PHE A 269 -21.87 -5.61 -20.19
CA PHE A 269 -22.27 -4.42 -19.45
C PHE A 269 -22.07 -4.55 -17.94
N SER A 270 -22.22 -5.76 -17.39
CA SER A 270 -22.10 -6.02 -15.95
C SER A 270 -20.72 -6.48 -15.50
N ASP A 271 -19.67 -6.30 -16.32
CA ASP A 271 -18.33 -6.81 -16.01
C ASP A 271 -17.85 -6.30 -14.65
N GLY A 272 -17.77 -7.22 -13.69
CA GLY A 272 -17.30 -6.92 -12.35
C GLY A 272 -18.32 -6.22 -11.45
N ILE A 273 -19.62 -6.18 -11.78
CA ILE A 273 -20.66 -5.52 -10.97
C ILE A 273 -21.74 -6.52 -10.56
N GLY A 274 -21.87 -6.76 -9.25
CA GLY A 274 -22.91 -7.58 -8.63
C GLY A 274 -23.81 -6.79 -7.69
N LYS A 275 -24.65 -7.49 -6.94
CA LYS A 275 -25.67 -6.90 -6.04
C LYS A 275 -25.47 -7.35 -4.59
N ILE A 276 -25.81 -6.48 -3.65
CA ILE A 276 -25.82 -6.76 -2.21
C ILE A 276 -27.17 -6.36 -1.60
N SER A 277 -27.68 -7.19 -0.68
CA SER A 277 -28.95 -6.93 0.00
C SER A 277 -28.83 -5.69 0.89
N MET A 278 -29.97 -5.01 1.12
CA MET A 278 -30.03 -3.85 2.03
C MET A 278 -29.56 -4.22 3.45
N ASP A 279 -29.94 -5.39 3.93
CA ASP A 279 -29.62 -5.88 5.27
C ASP A 279 -28.13 -6.18 5.43
N LEU A 280 -27.53 -6.85 4.45
CA LEU A 280 -26.09 -7.12 4.47
C LEU A 280 -25.29 -5.82 4.35
N ALA A 281 -25.71 -4.91 3.47
CA ALA A 281 -25.08 -3.60 3.33
C ALA A 281 -25.15 -2.80 4.66
N ALA A 282 -26.26 -2.86 5.39
CA ALA A 282 -26.39 -2.23 6.70
C ALA A 282 -25.42 -2.84 7.74
N LYS A 283 -25.31 -4.17 7.78
CA LYS A 283 -24.33 -4.87 8.65
C LYS A 283 -22.90 -4.44 8.34
N VAL A 284 -22.52 -4.39 7.06
CA VAL A 284 -21.20 -3.92 6.60
C VAL A 284 -20.94 -2.48 7.03
N ARG A 285 -21.91 -1.56 6.87
CA ARG A 285 -21.77 -0.16 7.30
C ARG A 285 -21.53 -0.03 8.80
N ASN A 286 -22.27 -0.80 9.60
CA ASN A 286 -22.15 -0.79 11.06
C ASN A 286 -20.75 -1.23 11.53
N THR A 287 -20.10 -2.16 10.81
CA THR A 287 -18.71 -2.56 11.11
C THR A 287 -17.72 -1.40 11.01
N PHE A 288 -17.97 -0.44 10.11
CA PHE A 288 -17.11 0.73 9.93
C PHE A 288 -17.47 1.91 10.84
N ARG A 289 -18.48 1.76 11.72
CA ARG A 289 -19.04 2.86 12.54
C ARG A 289 -19.35 4.11 11.71
N GLN A 290 -19.76 3.90 10.46
CA GLN A 290 -19.95 4.98 9.52
C GLN A 290 -21.42 5.43 9.54
N PRO A 291 -21.71 6.71 9.82
CA PRO A 291 -23.09 7.21 9.85
C PRO A 291 -23.68 7.41 8.45
N ARG A 292 -22.84 7.39 7.40
CA ARG A 292 -23.27 7.66 6.01
C ARG A 292 -23.78 6.42 5.32
N GLU A 293 -24.85 6.60 4.55
CA GLU A 293 -25.32 5.58 3.62
C GLU A 293 -24.30 5.35 2.49
N CYS A 294 -24.13 4.08 2.13
CA CYS A 294 -23.24 3.66 1.05
C CYS A 294 -24.06 2.79 0.10
N SER A 295 -24.14 3.20 -1.16
CA SER A 295 -24.90 2.53 -2.21
C SER A 295 -24.06 1.52 -2.99
N ALA A 296 -22.73 1.61 -2.92
CA ALA A 296 -21.85 0.66 -3.58
C ALA A 296 -20.55 0.40 -2.80
N PHE A 297 -20.03 -0.80 -2.95
CA PHE A 297 -18.83 -1.28 -2.29
C PHE A 297 -17.89 -1.90 -3.30
N GLN A 298 -16.61 -1.52 -3.29
CA GLN A 298 -15.56 -2.25 -3.99
C GLN A 298 -15.06 -3.37 -3.09
N ILE A 299 -15.15 -4.62 -3.55
CA ILE A 299 -15.01 -5.79 -2.70
C ILE A 299 -13.93 -6.77 -3.16
N ARG A 300 -13.48 -7.56 -2.19
CA ARG A 300 -12.79 -8.84 -2.36
C ARG A 300 -13.52 -9.87 -1.50
N TYR A 301 -13.86 -11.01 -2.08
CA TYR A 301 -14.56 -12.07 -1.36
C TYR A 301 -14.17 -13.42 -1.95
N GLY A 302 -13.45 -14.26 -1.19
CA GLY A 302 -12.82 -15.46 -1.76
C GLY A 302 -12.02 -15.12 -3.03
N GLY A 303 -12.41 -15.75 -4.14
CA GLY A 303 -11.88 -15.53 -5.49
C GLY A 303 -12.63 -14.49 -6.33
N CYS A 304 -13.65 -13.84 -5.76
CA CYS A 304 -14.44 -12.80 -6.41
C CYS A 304 -13.85 -11.41 -6.19
N LYS A 305 -13.82 -10.61 -7.28
CA LYS A 305 -13.43 -9.20 -7.29
C LYS A 305 -14.43 -8.39 -8.10
N GLY A 306 -14.87 -7.27 -7.55
CA GLY A 306 -15.64 -6.29 -8.31
C GLY A 306 -16.27 -5.22 -7.42
N MET A 307 -17.44 -4.77 -7.85
CA MET A 307 -18.32 -3.86 -7.14
C MET A 307 -19.59 -4.62 -6.73
N LEU A 308 -20.10 -4.35 -5.54
CA LEU A 308 -21.46 -4.72 -5.15
C LEU A 308 -22.29 -3.45 -4.98
N VAL A 309 -23.43 -3.41 -5.66
CA VAL A 309 -24.38 -2.30 -5.59
C VAL A 309 -25.58 -2.73 -4.76
N VAL A 310 -26.03 -1.85 -3.88
CA VAL A 310 -27.19 -2.12 -3.03
C VAL A 310 -28.44 -2.23 -3.89
N ASP A 311 -29.11 -3.37 -3.83
CA ASP A 311 -30.37 -3.61 -4.54
C ASP A 311 -31.52 -3.83 -3.53
N PRO A 312 -32.46 -2.87 -3.40
CA PRO A 312 -33.61 -3.00 -2.51
C PRO A 312 -34.57 -4.14 -2.88
N THR A 313 -34.51 -4.66 -4.11
CA THR A 313 -35.35 -5.77 -4.57
C THR A 313 -34.79 -7.14 -4.17
N LEU A 314 -33.53 -7.20 -3.75
CA LEU A 314 -32.87 -8.43 -3.35
C LEU A 314 -33.26 -8.81 -1.91
N LYS A 315 -34.08 -9.86 -1.77
CA LYS A 315 -34.64 -10.30 -0.47
C LYS A 315 -34.37 -11.77 -0.14
N ASP A 316 -33.98 -12.54 -1.14
CA ASP A 316 -33.84 -14.00 -1.10
C ASP A 316 -32.40 -14.46 -0.82
N VAL A 317 -31.40 -13.64 -1.14
CA VAL A 317 -29.98 -13.88 -0.86
C VAL A 317 -29.29 -12.60 -0.42
N ASP A 318 -28.11 -12.73 0.19
CA ASP A 318 -27.32 -11.59 0.65
C ASP A 318 -26.49 -10.95 -0.47
N ILE A 319 -25.94 -11.76 -1.38
CA ILE A 319 -25.07 -11.31 -2.47
C ILE A 319 -25.41 -12.03 -3.78
N VAL A 320 -25.44 -11.27 -4.87
CA VAL A 320 -25.43 -11.81 -6.24
C VAL A 320 -24.13 -11.41 -6.91
N PHE A 321 -23.30 -12.40 -7.24
CA PHE A 321 -22.10 -12.22 -8.05
C PHE A 321 -22.38 -12.47 -9.53
N ARG A 322 -21.67 -11.75 -10.40
CA ARG A 322 -21.60 -12.08 -11.83
C ARG A 322 -20.47 -13.06 -12.11
N GLU A 323 -20.61 -13.88 -13.14
CA GLU A 323 -19.56 -14.82 -13.58
C GLU A 323 -18.22 -14.11 -13.83
N SER A 324 -18.23 -12.93 -14.46
CA SER A 324 -17.05 -12.09 -14.65
C SER A 324 -16.31 -11.74 -13.35
N MET A 325 -17.00 -11.67 -12.21
CA MET A 325 -16.38 -11.33 -10.93
C MET A 325 -15.50 -12.45 -10.39
N ARG A 326 -15.78 -13.71 -10.75
CA ARG A 326 -15.05 -14.89 -10.29
C ARG A 326 -13.70 -14.97 -11.01
N LYS A 327 -12.62 -14.66 -10.29
CA LYS A 327 -11.27 -14.55 -10.85
C LYS A 327 -10.46 -15.84 -10.73
N PHE A 328 -10.84 -16.71 -9.81
CA PHE A 328 -10.32 -18.06 -9.52
C PHE A 328 -11.30 -18.78 -8.58
N ASP A 329 -11.16 -20.10 -8.45
CA ASP A 329 -12.06 -20.92 -7.65
C ASP A 329 -11.48 -21.13 -6.25
N CYS A 330 -12.15 -20.58 -5.22
CA CYS A 330 -11.83 -20.95 -3.86
C CYS A 330 -12.55 -22.25 -3.52
N ARG A 331 -11.81 -23.36 -3.41
CA ARG A 331 -12.37 -24.69 -3.09
C ARG A 331 -12.73 -24.82 -1.60
N GLY A 332 -12.24 -23.94 -0.73
CA GLY A 332 -12.48 -23.98 0.71
C GLY A 332 -13.54 -23.00 1.24
N PHE A 333 -14.20 -23.39 2.34
CA PHE A 333 -15.07 -22.54 3.17
C PHE A 333 -14.31 -21.50 4.02
N SER A 334 -12.98 -21.45 3.89
CA SER A 334 -12.05 -20.68 4.71
C SER A 334 -12.04 -19.18 4.42
N HIS A 335 -12.32 -18.77 3.16
CA HIS A 335 -12.23 -17.38 2.69
C HIS A 335 -13.61 -16.70 2.55
N THR A 336 -14.48 -16.87 3.56
CA THR A 336 -15.86 -16.37 3.60
C THR A 336 -16.03 -14.97 4.20
N LYS A 337 -14.94 -14.27 4.51
CA LYS A 337 -15.00 -12.87 4.95
C LYS A 337 -15.18 -11.95 3.75
N LEU A 338 -16.19 -11.08 3.82
CA LEU A 338 -16.34 -9.98 2.87
C LEU A 338 -15.34 -8.88 3.21
N GLU A 339 -14.45 -8.57 2.28
CA GLU A 339 -13.42 -7.55 2.45
C GLU A 339 -13.73 -6.35 1.55
N ILE A 340 -13.68 -5.15 2.12
CA ILE A 340 -14.04 -3.91 1.43
C ILE A 340 -12.75 -3.14 1.13
N ALA A 341 -12.50 -2.88 -0.16
CA ALA A 341 -11.40 -2.05 -0.62
C ALA A 341 -11.76 -0.56 -0.58
N LYS A 342 -12.98 -0.22 -1.03
CA LYS A 342 -13.51 1.15 -1.04
C LYS A 342 -15.03 1.15 -0.89
N ARG A 343 -15.57 2.25 -0.40
CA ARG A 343 -17.00 2.51 -0.20
C ARG A 343 -17.41 3.70 -1.05
N SER A 344 -18.65 3.71 -1.55
CA SER A 344 -19.20 4.86 -2.27
C SER A 344 -19.26 6.08 -1.34
N GLY A 345 -18.83 7.23 -1.83
CA GLY A 345 -18.90 8.50 -1.11
C GLY A 345 -18.36 9.65 -1.97
N PRO A 346 -18.43 10.89 -1.48
CA PRO A 346 -17.88 12.05 -2.20
C PRO A 346 -16.36 11.89 -2.37
N ILE A 347 -15.89 11.85 -3.62
CA ILE A 347 -14.47 11.81 -3.95
C ILE A 347 -14.14 13.05 -4.79
N PRO A 348 -13.23 13.94 -4.34
CA PRO A 348 -12.87 15.12 -5.12
C PRO A 348 -12.22 14.73 -6.45
N LEU A 349 -12.46 15.54 -7.48
CA LEU A 349 -11.77 15.42 -8.76
C LEU A 349 -10.52 16.28 -8.76
N ARG A 350 -9.41 15.69 -9.21
CA ARG A 350 -8.19 16.41 -9.51
C ARG A 350 -7.84 16.17 -10.98
N LEU A 351 -7.56 17.24 -11.70
CA LEU A 351 -7.03 17.13 -13.05
C LEU A 351 -5.61 16.58 -12.98
N ASN A 352 -5.22 15.87 -14.03
CA ASN A 352 -3.86 15.41 -14.24
C ASN A 352 -3.47 15.71 -15.69
N ARG A 353 -2.17 15.62 -16.02
CA ARG A 353 -1.67 15.91 -17.37
C ARG A 353 -2.47 15.18 -18.48
N PRO A 354 -2.70 13.84 -18.42
CA PRO A 354 -3.51 13.16 -19.43
C PRO A 354 -4.94 13.72 -19.59
N LEU A 355 -5.63 13.98 -18.49
CA LEU A 355 -7.00 14.51 -18.53
C LEU A 355 -7.04 15.93 -19.10
N ILE A 356 -6.05 16.77 -18.74
CA ILE A 356 -5.90 18.12 -19.30
C ILE A 356 -5.69 18.05 -20.82
N THR A 357 -4.85 17.13 -21.30
CA THR A 357 -4.63 16.93 -22.74
C THR A 357 -5.92 16.55 -23.45
N ILE A 358 -6.65 15.55 -22.94
CA ILE A 358 -7.93 15.12 -23.52
C ILE A 358 -8.93 16.28 -23.55
N LEU A 359 -9.10 17.00 -22.44
CA LEU A 359 -10.02 18.13 -22.37
C LEU A 359 -9.61 19.29 -23.29
N ASN A 360 -8.31 19.54 -23.46
CA ASN A 360 -7.81 20.52 -24.41
C ASN A 360 -8.13 20.12 -25.86
N ASP A 361 -7.97 18.84 -26.20
CA ASP A 361 -8.27 18.31 -27.54
C ASP A 361 -9.78 18.32 -27.84
N LEU A 362 -10.62 18.15 -26.79
CA LEU A 362 -12.06 18.36 -26.85
C LEU A 362 -12.49 19.85 -26.89
N GLY A 363 -11.52 20.79 -26.96
CA GLY A 363 -11.79 22.21 -27.19
C GLY A 363 -11.73 23.12 -25.96
N ILE A 364 -11.41 22.60 -24.76
CA ILE A 364 -11.21 23.45 -23.58
C ILE A 364 -9.91 24.25 -23.73
N ARG A 365 -10.04 25.58 -23.78
CA ARG A 365 -8.89 26.47 -23.97
C ARG A 365 -7.90 26.37 -22.81
N LYS A 366 -6.60 26.29 -23.14
CA LYS A 366 -5.46 26.26 -22.19
C LYS A 366 -5.54 27.30 -21.07
N ARG A 367 -6.05 28.51 -21.36
CA ARG A 367 -6.20 29.61 -20.40
C ARG A 367 -7.10 29.23 -19.21
N ILE A 368 -8.06 28.33 -19.38
CA ILE A 368 -8.93 27.88 -18.29
C ILE A 368 -8.13 27.05 -17.28
N PHE A 369 -7.31 26.10 -17.74
CA PHE A 369 -6.46 25.31 -16.84
C PHE A 369 -5.44 26.17 -16.10
N LEU A 370 -4.86 27.18 -16.76
CA LEU A 370 -3.95 28.12 -16.12
C LEU A 370 -4.65 28.94 -15.03
N LYS A 371 -5.89 29.39 -15.25
CA LYS A 371 -6.67 30.08 -14.22
C LYS A 371 -6.98 29.18 -13.01
N LEU A 372 -7.32 27.91 -13.25
CA LEU A 372 -7.55 26.95 -12.17
C LEU A 372 -6.28 26.69 -11.36
N GLN A 373 -5.14 26.55 -12.05
CA GLN A 373 -3.83 26.41 -11.40
C GLN A 373 -3.46 27.64 -10.59
N GLU A 374 -3.67 28.85 -11.13
CA GLU A 374 -3.42 30.12 -10.46
C GLU A 374 -4.27 30.27 -9.20
N ALA A 375 -5.57 29.94 -9.27
CA ALA A 375 -6.46 29.92 -8.10
C ALA A 375 -5.97 28.95 -7.01
N MET A 376 -5.49 27.77 -7.40
CA MET A 376 -4.93 26.79 -6.45
C MET A 376 -3.63 27.30 -5.80
N ILE A 377 -2.75 27.94 -6.56
CA ILE A 377 -1.52 28.55 -6.02
C ILE A 377 -1.86 29.71 -5.08
N GLN A 378 -2.85 30.54 -5.44
CA GLN A 378 -3.30 31.63 -4.58
C GLN A 378 -3.86 31.09 -3.26
N ASN A 379 -4.70 30.06 -3.30
CA ASN A 379 -5.20 29.40 -2.09
C ASN A 379 -4.05 28.85 -1.22
N LEU A 380 -3.03 28.22 -1.83
CA LEU A 380 -1.85 27.75 -1.10
C LEU A 380 -1.01 28.91 -0.52
N THR A 381 -1.02 30.08 -1.16
CA THR A 381 -0.29 31.27 -0.70
C THR A 381 -1.03 31.97 0.43
N ASP A 382 -2.36 32.05 0.34
CA ASP A 382 -3.21 32.58 1.40
C ASP A 382 -3.04 31.78 2.70
N MET A 383 -2.85 30.46 2.61
CA MET A 383 -2.53 29.61 3.77
C MET A 383 -1.21 29.98 4.47
N LEU A 384 -0.30 30.72 3.81
CA LEU A 384 0.93 31.21 4.45
C LEU A 384 0.66 32.45 5.31
N LEU A 385 -0.47 33.13 5.10
CA LEU A 385 -0.79 34.43 5.69
C LEU A 385 -1.99 34.38 6.64
N ASP A 386 -2.77 33.30 6.61
CA ASP A 386 -4.02 33.10 7.36
C ASP A 386 -3.94 31.84 8.21
N GLU A 387 -3.95 32.01 9.55
CA GLU A 387 -3.81 30.93 10.52
C GLU A 387 -4.97 29.92 10.47
N ASP A 388 -6.19 30.32 10.11
CA ASP A 388 -7.36 29.41 10.02
C ASP A 388 -7.27 28.53 8.76
N LYS A 389 -6.83 29.10 7.65
CA LYS A 389 -6.54 28.35 6.40
C LYS A 389 -5.30 27.46 6.57
N ALA A 390 -4.29 27.94 7.29
CA ALA A 390 -3.11 27.17 7.66
C ALA A 390 -3.49 26.00 8.55
N ALA A 391 -4.35 26.21 9.55
CA ALA A 391 -4.83 25.17 10.45
C ALA A 391 -5.58 24.05 9.72
N THR A 392 -6.39 24.42 8.71
CA THR A 392 -7.10 23.47 7.85
C THR A 392 -6.15 22.63 6.98
N THR A 393 -4.93 23.10 6.72
CA THR A 393 -3.97 22.49 5.76
C THR A 393 -2.61 22.15 6.39
N LEU A 394 -2.54 22.18 7.72
CA LEU A 394 -1.37 22.28 8.60
C LEU A 394 -0.16 21.38 8.20
N LEU A 395 0.80 21.93 7.42
CA LEU A 395 2.26 21.79 7.60
C LEU A 395 3.04 22.28 6.37
N LEU A 396 4.10 23.07 6.57
CA LEU A 396 5.07 23.52 5.55
C LEU A 396 5.59 22.38 4.64
N ALA A 397 5.71 21.15 5.18
CA ALA A 397 6.07 19.96 4.41
C ALA A 397 4.98 19.53 3.41
N LEU A 398 3.70 19.66 3.78
CA LEU A 398 2.57 19.43 2.89
C LEU A 398 2.51 20.51 1.81
N HIS A 399 2.81 21.78 2.12
CA HIS A 399 2.85 22.84 1.11
C HIS A 399 3.89 22.56 0.04
N ARG A 400 5.13 22.24 0.43
CA ARG A 400 6.18 21.86 -0.53
C ARG A 400 5.76 20.66 -1.38
N TYR A 401 5.14 19.66 -0.76
CA TYR A 401 4.61 18.49 -1.47
C TYR A 401 3.50 18.84 -2.47
N TYR A 402 2.52 19.67 -2.09
CA TYR A 402 1.44 20.09 -2.98
C TYR A 402 1.94 20.97 -4.13
N ILE A 403 2.86 21.89 -3.86
CA ILE A 403 3.52 22.68 -4.91
C ILE A 403 4.26 21.75 -5.87
N ASP A 404 4.98 20.75 -5.36
CA ASP A 404 5.66 19.77 -6.21
C ASP A 404 4.67 18.95 -7.05
N LEU A 405 3.55 18.50 -6.48
CA LEU A 405 2.49 17.81 -7.23
C LEU A 405 1.89 18.68 -8.34
N ILE A 406 1.64 19.96 -8.09
CA ILE A 406 1.14 20.89 -9.12
C ILE A 406 2.19 21.04 -10.24
N LYS A 407 3.47 21.23 -9.89
CA LYS A 407 4.56 21.38 -10.86
C LYS A 407 4.80 20.11 -11.69
N THR A 408 4.94 18.97 -11.01
CA THR A 408 5.37 17.71 -11.63
C THR A 408 4.22 16.92 -12.25
N LYS A 409 3.00 17.01 -11.69
CA LYS A 409 1.85 16.19 -12.12
C LYS A 409 0.66 16.98 -12.63
N ALA A 410 0.70 18.32 -12.59
CA ALA A 410 -0.45 19.18 -12.90
C ALA A 410 -1.70 18.76 -12.13
N ASN A 411 -1.51 18.39 -10.86
CA ASN A 411 -2.55 17.91 -9.95
C ASN A 411 -3.42 19.09 -9.48
N ILE A 412 -4.31 19.57 -10.34
CA ILE A 412 -5.15 20.75 -10.12
C ILE A 412 -6.47 20.30 -9.51
N ASP A 413 -6.78 20.80 -8.31
CA ASP A 413 -8.03 20.49 -7.64
C ASP A 413 -9.20 21.24 -8.31
N ILE A 414 -10.31 20.53 -8.53
CA ILE A 414 -11.56 21.12 -8.97
C ILE A 414 -12.50 21.17 -7.79
N ASP A 415 -13.20 22.30 -7.68
CA ASP A 415 -14.21 22.50 -6.65
C ASP A 415 -15.27 21.36 -6.74
N PRO A 416 -15.52 20.65 -5.63
CA PRO A 416 -16.47 19.55 -5.57
C PRO A 416 -17.89 19.90 -6.04
N ASP A 417 -18.30 21.17 -6.02
CA ASP A 417 -19.62 21.58 -6.49
C ASP A 417 -19.74 21.52 -8.01
N PHE A 418 -18.62 21.58 -8.72
CA PHE A 418 -18.56 21.49 -10.18
C PHE A 418 -18.15 20.11 -10.68
N ALA A 419 -17.28 19.38 -9.95
CA ALA A 419 -16.83 18.07 -10.40
C ALA A 419 -16.43 17.12 -9.27
N ARG A 420 -16.80 15.84 -9.42
CA ARG A 420 -16.49 14.75 -8.48
C ARG A 420 -16.12 13.47 -9.22
N ASN A 421 -15.31 12.64 -8.58
CA ASN A 421 -15.11 11.25 -9.00
C ASN A 421 -16.22 10.38 -8.41
N MET A 422 -16.79 9.49 -9.22
CA MET A 422 -17.87 8.60 -8.81
C MET A 422 -17.60 7.18 -9.30
N PHE A 423 -18.18 6.18 -8.63
CA PHE A 423 -18.16 4.82 -9.14
C PHE A 423 -19.17 4.68 -10.29
N GLY A 424 -18.69 4.21 -11.44
CA GLY A 424 -19.56 3.76 -12.52
C GLY A 424 -20.19 2.43 -12.14
N VAL A 425 -21.51 2.35 -12.22
CA VAL A 425 -22.29 1.12 -12.01
C VAL A 425 -23.28 0.95 -13.16
N ILE A 426 -23.77 -0.27 -13.36
CA ILE A 426 -24.75 -0.60 -14.41
C ILE A 426 -26.18 -0.31 -13.93
N ASP A 427 -27.04 0.13 -14.85
CA ASP A 427 -28.49 0.13 -14.64
C ASP A 427 -29.08 -1.23 -15.01
N GLU A 428 -29.39 -2.05 -14.00
CA GLU A 428 -30.13 -3.31 -14.21
C GLU A 428 -31.65 -3.12 -14.28
N THR A 429 -32.16 -1.90 -14.02
CA THR A 429 -33.60 -1.64 -14.02
C THR A 429 -34.16 -1.40 -15.43
N GLY A 430 -33.30 -1.17 -16.42
CA GLY A 430 -33.68 -0.89 -17.80
C GLY A 430 -34.39 0.46 -17.97
N LYS A 431 -34.17 1.41 -17.05
CA LYS A 431 -34.83 2.73 -17.07
C LYS A 431 -34.03 3.75 -17.87
N LEU A 432 -32.72 3.58 -17.98
CA LEU A 432 -31.85 4.48 -18.72
C LEU A 432 -31.77 4.09 -20.19
N GLU A 433 -31.90 5.09 -21.06
CA GLU A 433 -31.66 4.92 -22.50
C GLU A 433 -30.16 5.09 -22.83
N TYR A 434 -29.77 4.66 -24.04
CA TYR A 434 -28.40 4.88 -24.51
C TYR A 434 -28.00 6.36 -24.47
N GLY A 435 -26.85 6.64 -23.85
CA GLY A 435 -26.33 7.99 -23.65
C GLY A 435 -26.86 8.68 -22.40
N GLN A 436 -27.70 8.03 -21.58
CA GLN A 436 -28.15 8.58 -20.30
C GLN A 436 -27.32 8.00 -19.14
N VAL A 437 -27.12 8.82 -18.11
CA VAL A 437 -26.54 8.40 -16.83
C VAL A 437 -27.39 8.92 -15.68
N PHE A 438 -27.58 8.09 -14.66
CA PHE A 438 -28.22 8.49 -13.41
C PHE A 438 -27.15 8.93 -12.41
N VAL A 439 -27.32 10.12 -11.81
CA VAL A 439 -26.40 10.64 -10.81
C VAL A 439 -27.17 11.16 -9.61
N GLN A 440 -26.75 10.72 -8.43
CA GLN A 440 -27.17 11.28 -7.15
C GLN A 440 -25.90 11.55 -6.33
N TYR A 441 -25.79 12.76 -5.78
CA TYR A 441 -24.63 13.19 -5.01
C TYR A 441 -25.06 14.04 -3.83
N SER A 442 -24.27 14.09 -2.75
CA SER A 442 -24.61 14.92 -1.59
C SER A 442 -24.42 16.39 -1.92
N SER A 443 -25.36 17.25 -1.49
CA SER A 443 -25.20 18.70 -1.61
C SER A 443 -23.92 19.17 -0.91
N ASP A 444 -23.70 18.71 0.31
CA ASP A 444 -22.45 18.92 1.05
C ASP A 444 -21.53 17.69 0.96
N ALA A 445 -20.35 17.87 0.35
CA ALA A 445 -19.33 16.83 0.23
C ALA A 445 -18.74 16.43 1.60
N SER A 446 -18.75 17.34 2.57
CA SER A 446 -18.24 17.13 3.93
C SER A 446 -19.18 16.32 4.79
N LEU A 447 -20.51 16.43 4.59
CA LEU A 447 -21.52 15.66 5.32
C LEU A 447 -21.85 14.33 4.64
N GLY A 448 -21.79 14.28 3.31
CA GLY A 448 -21.99 13.05 2.53
C GLY A 448 -23.41 12.47 2.61
N ILE A 449 -24.41 13.31 2.90
CA ILE A 449 -25.83 12.94 2.96
C ILE A 449 -26.48 13.30 1.63
N THR A 450 -27.10 12.32 0.99
CA THR A 450 -27.88 12.50 -0.25
C THR A 450 -29.36 12.64 0.07
N THR A 451 -30.03 13.59 -0.58
CA THR A 451 -31.49 13.72 -0.53
C THR A 451 -32.11 13.33 -1.88
N PRO A 452 -33.40 12.96 -1.94
CA PRO A 452 -34.07 12.69 -3.20
C PRO A 452 -34.03 13.88 -4.18
N LYS A 453 -33.95 15.11 -3.66
CA LYS A 453 -33.83 16.35 -4.45
C LYS A 453 -32.49 16.48 -5.19
N ASP A 454 -31.47 15.73 -4.78
CA ASP A 454 -30.14 15.75 -5.39
C ASP A 454 -30.03 14.83 -6.62
N THR A 455 -31.11 14.14 -6.96
CA THR A 455 -31.13 13.16 -8.06
C THR A 455 -31.29 13.84 -9.41
N ARG A 456 -30.38 13.55 -10.35
CA ARG A 456 -30.42 14.07 -11.72
C ARG A 456 -30.12 12.97 -12.72
N ILE A 457 -30.95 12.88 -13.77
CA ILE A 457 -30.61 12.09 -14.96
C ILE A 457 -29.91 13.03 -15.93
N LEU A 458 -28.64 12.76 -16.20
CA LEU A 458 -27.86 13.50 -17.18
C LEU A 458 -27.96 12.78 -18.52
N LYS A 459 -28.18 13.54 -19.59
CA LYS A 459 -28.12 13.03 -20.96
C LYS A 459 -26.79 13.48 -21.56
N GLY A 460 -26.04 12.53 -22.12
CA GLY A 460 -24.83 12.83 -22.86
C GLY A 460 -25.14 13.78 -24.00
N THR A 461 -24.37 14.84 -24.11
CA THR A 461 -24.41 15.75 -25.25
C THR A 461 -23.86 14.98 -26.45
N ARG A 462 -24.75 14.56 -27.36
CA ARG A 462 -24.34 14.21 -28.72
C ARG A 462 -23.93 15.51 -29.39
N GLU A 463 -22.63 15.74 -29.50
CA GLU A 463 -22.08 16.60 -30.54
C GLU A 463 -21.57 15.71 -31.68
#